data_AF-A0A7E4VYF4-F1
#
_entry.id   AF-A0A7E4VYF4-F1
#
_cell.length_a   1.000
_cell.length_b   1.000
_cell.length_c   1.000
_cell.angle_alpha   90.00
_cell.angle_beta   90.00
_cell.angle_gamma   90.00
#
_symmetry.space_group_name_H-M   'P 1'
#
loop_
_entity.id
_entity.type
_entity.pdbx_description
1 polymer ?
#
loop_
_entity_poly.entity_id
_entity_poly.type
_entity_poly.pdbx_seq_one_letter_code
_entity_poly.pdbx_strand_id
1 'polypeptide(L)'
;MCPSFMPPPPSPCGGGYAPAPVIPYAAPPPAFNDCCCQCGSPCRYRTMRARTHGARIFSAVAAEFDEDPTCNSEKLRTIIEENITKDPTISKRAIQSAAEEKFGGRINVICAKSDFSYVAYTEKYCQASSGEVTCYAFQPQ
;
A
#
# COMPACT_ATOMS: atom_id res chain seq x y z
N MET A 1 7.97 -36.99 58.13
CA MET A 1 7.79 -35.52 58.20
C MET A 1 9.13 -34.88 57.93
N CYS A 2 9.30 -34.22 56.79
CA CYS A 2 10.51 -33.43 56.47
C CYS A 2 10.21 -31.96 56.75
N PRO A 3 11.10 -31.20 57.42
CA PRO A 3 10.86 -29.78 57.67
C PRO A 3 11.09 -28.99 56.38
N SER A 4 10.15 -28.10 56.07
CA SER A 4 10.20 -27.17 54.94
C SER A 4 11.14 -25.99 55.25
N PHE A 5 12.19 -25.83 54.44
CA PHE A 5 13.06 -24.64 54.45
C PHE A 5 12.42 -23.54 53.59
N MET A 6 12.22 -22.35 54.15
CA MET A 6 11.86 -21.14 53.38
C MET A 6 13.13 -20.47 52.82
N PRO A 7 13.10 -19.96 51.58
CA PRO A 7 14.21 -19.20 51.00
C PRO A 7 14.26 -17.75 51.55
N PRO A 8 15.45 -17.11 51.55
CA PRO A 8 15.64 -15.76 52.07
C PRO A 8 15.02 -14.69 51.13
N PRO A 9 14.69 -13.50 51.67
CA PRO A 9 14.14 -12.41 50.87
C PRO A 9 15.17 -11.84 49.88
N PRO A 10 14.73 -11.36 48.70
CA PRO A 10 15.62 -10.77 47.72
C PRO A 10 16.15 -9.41 48.21
N SER A 11 17.46 -9.21 48.06
CA SER A 11 18.15 -7.95 48.33
C SER A 11 17.58 -6.81 47.48
N PRO A 12 17.54 -5.55 47.99
CA PRO A 12 17.10 -4.42 47.20
C PRO A 12 18.10 -4.18 46.07
N CYS A 13 17.64 -4.35 44.83
CA CYS A 13 18.41 -3.99 43.63
C CYS A 13 18.71 -2.49 43.67
N GLY A 14 19.95 -2.15 44.01
CA GLY A 14 20.51 -0.80 43.93
C GLY A 14 20.33 -0.24 42.53
N GLY A 15 19.84 1.00 42.48
CA GLY A 15 19.51 1.71 41.25
C GLY A 15 20.70 1.92 40.32
N GLY A 16 20.38 1.95 39.03
CA GLY A 16 21.34 2.27 37.97
C GLY A 16 20.88 1.78 36.61
N TYR A 17 19.61 2.02 36.22
CA TYR A 17 19.25 1.87 34.82
C TYR A 17 19.82 3.08 34.08
N ALA A 18 20.87 2.86 33.30
CA ALA A 18 21.24 3.79 32.26
C ALA A 18 20.03 3.95 31.31
N PRO A 19 19.66 5.17 30.89
CA PRO A 19 18.62 5.35 29.91
C PRO A 19 19.03 4.62 28.62
N ALA A 20 18.11 3.82 28.07
CA ALA A 20 18.33 3.14 26.80
C ALA A 20 18.66 4.19 25.72
N PRO A 21 19.66 3.93 24.85
CA PRO A 21 19.98 4.85 23.77
C PRO A 21 18.76 5.03 22.88
N VAL A 22 18.34 6.28 22.71
CA VAL A 22 17.27 6.67 21.78
C VAL A 22 17.84 6.48 20.38
N ILE A 23 17.60 5.32 19.76
CA ILE A 23 17.90 5.16 18.34
C ILE A 23 16.95 6.12 17.62
N PRO A 24 17.44 7.08 16.83
CA PRO A 24 16.56 7.86 15.97
C PRO A 24 15.93 6.87 15.00
N TYR A 25 14.67 6.51 15.26
CA TYR A 25 13.87 5.76 14.32
C TYR A 25 13.80 6.63 13.07
N ALA A 26 14.60 6.29 12.05
CA ALA A 26 14.43 6.85 10.73
C ALA A 26 12.98 6.57 10.37
N ALA A 27 12.19 7.64 10.16
CA ALA A 27 10.82 7.49 9.75
C ALA A 27 10.82 6.57 8.52
N PRO A 28 10.01 5.50 8.51
CA PRO A 28 9.89 4.69 7.30
C PRO A 28 9.55 5.64 6.15
N PRO A 29 10.07 5.38 4.94
CA PRO A 29 9.77 6.23 3.80
C PRO A 29 8.26 6.41 3.69
N PRO A 30 7.77 7.58 3.25
CA PRO A 30 6.35 7.76 3.01
C PRO A 30 5.89 6.66 2.06
N ALA A 31 4.76 6.04 2.36
CA ALA A 31 4.19 5.05 1.48
C ALA A 31 3.95 5.67 0.10
N PHE A 32 4.37 4.94 -0.93
CA PHE A 32 4.33 5.45 -2.30
C PHE A 32 2.89 5.55 -2.83
N ASN A 33 1.94 4.84 -2.23
CA ASN A 33 0.55 4.81 -2.66
C ASN A 33 -0.43 4.81 -1.46
N ASP A 34 -1.11 5.95 -1.26
CA ASP A 34 -2.17 6.16 -0.27
C ASP A 34 -3.44 6.60 -1.02
N CYS A 35 -4.41 5.69 -1.11
CA CYS A 35 -5.62 5.88 -1.93
C CYS A 35 -6.90 5.50 -1.18
N CYS A 36 -7.99 6.22 -1.48
CA CYS A 36 -9.35 5.98 -0.97
C CYS A 36 -10.35 5.92 -2.12
N CYS A 37 -11.13 4.84 -2.22
CA CYS A 37 -11.90 4.51 -3.42
C CYS A 37 -13.24 5.29 -3.63
N GLN A 38 -13.83 5.94 -2.62
CA GLN A 38 -15.03 6.81 -2.76
C GLN A 38 -14.89 8.18 -2.08
N CYS A 39 -13.67 8.67 -1.86
CA CYS A 39 -13.53 10.11 -1.70
C CYS A 39 -14.11 10.79 -2.96
N GLY A 40 -14.97 11.82 -2.81
CA GLY A 40 -15.55 12.56 -3.94
C GLY A 40 -14.51 13.24 -4.86
N SER A 41 -13.24 13.15 -4.50
CA SER A 41 -12.08 13.42 -5.36
C SER A 41 -11.43 12.08 -5.75
N PRO A 42 -11.38 11.71 -7.05
CA PRO A 42 -10.61 10.55 -7.49
C PRO A 42 -9.16 10.68 -7.04
N CYS A 43 -8.44 9.56 -6.84
CA CYS A 43 -6.99 9.57 -6.63
C CYS A 43 -6.34 10.33 -7.80
N ARG A 44 -6.03 11.61 -7.57
CA ARG A 44 -5.29 12.46 -8.49
C ARG A 44 -3.96 12.70 -7.84
N TYR A 45 -2.88 12.57 -8.61
CA TYR A 45 -1.61 13.15 -8.19
C TYR A 45 -1.86 14.55 -7.67
N ARG A 46 -1.25 14.88 -6.53
CA ARG A 46 -0.78 16.25 -6.34
C ARG A 46 0.25 16.50 -7.43
N THR A 47 -0.20 16.78 -8.66
CA THR A 47 0.55 17.72 -9.48
C THR A 47 0.63 18.95 -8.58
N MET A 48 1.84 19.34 -8.19
CA MET A 48 2.05 20.66 -7.60
C MET A 48 1.64 21.67 -8.67
N ARG A 49 0.34 21.90 -8.84
CA ARG A 49 -0.15 23.16 -9.35
C ARG A 49 0.19 24.14 -8.25
N ALA A 50 1.42 24.64 -8.30
CA ALA A 50 1.75 25.91 -7.71
C ALA A 50 0.60 26.83 -8.11
N ARG A 51 -0.24 27.19 -7.14
CA ARG A 51 -1.35 28.12 -7.35
C ARG A 51 -0.74 29.51 -7.49
N THR A 52 0.05 29.72 -8.54
CA THR A 52 0.35 31.05 -9.04
C THR A 52 -0.87 31.50 -9.84
N HIS A 53 -1.55 32.51 -9.31
CA HIS A 53 -2.61 33.25 -10.00
C HIS A 53 -2.05 33.76 -11.35
N GLY A 54 -2.33 33.07 -12.46
CA GLY A 54 -1.84 33.52 -13.78
C GLY A 54 -1.95 32.57 -14.98
N ALA A 55 -2.59 31.40 -14.85
CA ALA A 55 -2.71 30.47 -15.97
C ALA A 55 -3.81 30.88 -16.94
N ARG A 56 -3.45 31.44 -18.13
CA ARG A 56 -4.22 31.32 -19.40
C ARG A 56 -3.43 31.68 -20.68
N ILE A 57 -2.14 31.38 -20.89
CA ILE A 57 -1.54 31.66 -22.24
C ILE A 57 -0.68 30.54 -22.86
N PHE A 58 -0.13 29.57 -22.13
CA PHE A 58 0.71 28.55 -22.77
C PHE A 58 0.26 27.12 -22.44
N SER A 59 -0.80 26.67 -23.12
CA SER A 59 -0.98 25.25 -23.45
C SER A 59 0.10 24.84 -24.45
N ALA A 60 1.34 24.78 -24.00
CA ALA A 60 2.40 24.09 -24.72
C ALA A 60 2.53 22.73 -24.04
N VAL A 61 2.18 21.70 -24.81
CA VAL A 61 2.42 20.27 -24.61
C VAL A 61 3.55 20.02 -23.62
N ALA A 62 3.22 20.00 -22.33
CA ALA A 62 4.02 19.27 -21.37
C ALA A 62 3.76 17.83 -21.75
N ALA A 63 4.77 17.16 -22.30
CA ALA A 63 4.78 15.71 -22.36
C ALA A 63 4.56 15.24 -20.92
N GLU A 64 3.30 14.90 -20.63
CA GLU A 64 2.87 14.27 -19.41
C GLU A 64 3.64 12.96 -19.38
N PHE A 65 4.70 12.89 -18.58
CA PHE A 65 5.09 11.59 -18.04
C PHE A 65 3.89 11.18 -17.21
N ASP A 66 2.99 10.48 -17.89
CA ASP A 66 1.79 9.81 -17.40
C ASP A 66 2.27 8.65 -16.51
N GLU A 67 3.02 8.98 -15.45
CA GLU A 67 3.05 8.11 -14.30
C GLU A 67 1.63 8.18 -13.77
N ASP A 68 0.87 7.10 -13.89
CA ASP A 68 -0.50 6.97 -13.38
C ASP A 68 -0.38 6.56 -11.90
N PRO A 69 -0.99 7.27 -10.93
CA PRO A 69 -0.68 7.04 -9.51
C PRO A 69 -1.27 5.72 -9.05
N THR A 70 -2.18 5.21 -9.86
CA THR A 70 -2.96 4.01 -9.69
C THR A 70 -2.29 2.81 -10.36
N CYS A 71 -1.41 3.03 -11.34
CA CYS A 71 -0.84 1.94 -12.12
C CYS A 71 0.51 2.29 -12.74
N ASN A 72 1.53 1.51 -12.38
CA ASN A 72 2.86 1.62 -12.98
C ASN A 72 3.19 0.47 -13.96
N SER A 73 2.28 -0.50 -14.08
CA SER A 73 2.46 -1.67 -14.94
C SER A 73 1.20 -1.93 -15.76
N GLU A 74 1.24 -1.55 -17.04
CA GLU A 74 0.17 -1.82 -18.00
C GLU A 74 -0.15 -3.33 -18.09
N LYS A 75 0.88 -4.18 -18.00
CA LYS A 75 0.71 -5.64 -17.95
C LYS A 75 -0.13 -6.11 -16.77
N LEU A 76 0.03 -5.51 -15.57
CA LEU A 76 -0.84 -5.81 -14.43
C LEU A 76 -2.25 -5.33 -14.69
N ARG A 77 -2.40 -4.15 -15.32
CA ARG A 77 -3.71 -3.60 -15.69
C ARG A 77 -4.50 -4.56 -16.57
N THR A 78 -3.87 -5.05 -17.64
CA THR A 78 -4.49 -6.01 -18.56
C THR A 78 -4.93 -7.28 -17.85
N ILE A 79 -4.11 -7.83 -16.95
CA ILE A 79 -4.49 -9.03 -16.18
C ILE A 79 -5.70 -8.75 -15.30
N ILE A 80 -5.75 -7.59 -14.64
CA ILE A 80 -6.90 -7.21 -13.81
C ILE A 80 -8.14 -7.08 -14.69
N GLU A 81 -8.08 -6.34 -15.79
CA GLU A 81 -9.21 -6.13 -16.71
C GLU A 81 -9.71 -7.44 -17.36
N GLU A 82 -8.83 -8.38 -17.68
CA GLU A 82 -9.17 -9.69 -18.27
C GLU A 82 -9.84 -10.64 -17.26
N ASN A 83 -9.47 -10.57 -15.98
CA ASN A 83 -9.86 -11.55 -14.97
C ASN A 83 -10.82 -11.01 -13.91
N ILE A 84 -11.17 -9.73 -13.98
CA ILE A 84 -12.16 -9.12 -13.08
C ILE A 84 -13.57 -9.61 -13.42
N THR A 85 -14.31 -9.94 -12.37
CA THR A 85 -15.67 -10.46 -12.46
C THR A 85 -16.57 -9.69 -11.50
N LYS A 86 -17.88 -9.94 -11.53
CA LYS A 86 -18.83 -9.29 -10.61
C LYS A 86 -18.61 -9.67 -9.14
N ASP A 87 -17.83 -10.73 -8.86
CA ASP A 87 -17.59 -11.23 -7.51
C ASP A 87 -16.13 -11.03 -7.10
N PRO A 88 -15.83 -10.11 -6.15
CA PRO A 88 -14.45 -9.78 -5.77
C PRO A 88 -13.69 -11.00 -5.20
N THR A 89 -14.41 -11.95 -4.61
CA THR A 89 -13.83 -13.20 -4.09
C THR A 89 -13.30 -14.11 -5.19
N ILE A 90 -13.96 -14.11 -6.35
CA ILE A 90 -13.52 -14.87 -7.52
C ILE A 90 -12.43 -14.07 -8.24
N SER A 91 -12.65 -12.77 -8.46
CA SER A 91 -11.70 -11.89 -9.15
C SER A 91 -10.32 -11.92 -8.51
N LYS A 92 -10.21 -11.81 -7.17
CA LYS A 92 -8.91 -11.81 -6.49
C LYS A 92 -8.10 -13.08 -6.73
N ARG A 93 -8.77 -14.25 -6.76
CA ARG A 93 -8.10 -15.55 -6.98
C ARG A 93 -7.67 -15.69 -8.43
N ALA A 94 -8.53 -15.30 -9.37
CA ALA A 94 -8.23 -15.36 -10.80
C ALA A 94 -7.06 -14.43 -11.17
N ILE A 95 -7.12 -13.16 -10.72
CA ILE A 95 -6.06 -12.17 -10.96
C ILE A 95 -4.76 -12.60 -10.30
N GLN A 96 -4.79 -13.11 -9.06
CA GLN A 96 -3.60 -13.59 -8.39
C GLN A 96 -2.91 -14.68 -9.21
N SER A 97 -3.62 -15.76 -9.56
CA SER A 97 -3.02 -16.87 -10.31
C SER A 97 -2.45 -16.43 -11.66
N ALA A 98 -3.19 -15.60 -12.40
CA ALA A 98 -2.74 -15.08 -13.70
C ALA A 98 -1.54 -14.12 -13.56
N ALA A 99 -1.49 -13.31 -12.49
CA ALA A 99 -0.39 -12.39 -12.25
C ALA A 99 0.88 -13.12 -11.81
N GLU A 100 0.76 -14.12 -10.93
CA GLU A 100 1.89 -14.95 -10.49
C GLU A 100 2.51 -15.72 -11.66
N GLU A 101 1.69 -16.22 -12.60
CA GLU A 101 2.15 -16.89 -13.82
C GLU A 101 2.89 -15.93 -14.77
N LYS A 102 2.38 -14.72 -15.00
CA LYS A 102 2.99 -13.77 -15.95
C LYS A 102 4.20 -13.01 -15.39
N PHE A 103 4.20 -12.66 -14.10
CA PHE A 103 5.26 -11.82 -13.50
C PHE A 103 6.34 -12.61 -12.78
N GLY A 104 6.04 -13.84 -12.34
CA GLY A 104 6.95 -14.65 -11.56
C GLY A 104 7.15 -14.08 -10.15
N GLY A 105 6.63 -14.79 -9.15
CA GLY A 105 6.69 -14.39 -7.75
C GLY A 105 5.31 -14.33 -7.12
N ARG A 106 5.23 -13.90 -5.86
CA ARG A 106 3.96 -13.76 -5.15
C ARG A 106 3.37 -12.40 -5.46
N ILE A 107 2.11 -12.37 -5.88
CA ILE A 107 1.35 -11.13 -6.12
C ILE A 107 0.18 -11.10 -5.16
N ASN A 108 0.01 -9.97 -4.48
CA ASN A 108 -1.15 -9.74 -3.63
C ASN A 108 -2.22 -9.00 -4.41
N VAL A 109 -3.47 -9.43 -4.29
CA VAL A 109 -4.62 -8.80 -4.95
C VAL A 109 -5.72 -8.52 -3.94
N ILE A 110 -6.19 -7.28 -3.90
CA ILE A 110 -7.29 -6.82 -3.07
C ILE A 110 -8.40 -6.38 -4.01
N CYS A 111 -9.58 -7.00 -3.92
CA CYS A 111 -10.76 -6.61 -4.68
C CYS A 111 -11.90 -6.28 -3.73
N ALA A 112 -12.61 -5.19 -4.00
CA ALA A 112 -13.78 -4.78 -3.22
C ALA A 112 -14.87 -4.19 -4.12
N LYS A 113 -16.11 -4.31 -3.65
CA LYS A 113 -17.26 -3.56 -4.19
C LYS A 113 -17.46 -2.22 -3.47
N SER A 114 -17.02 -2.17 -2.22
CA SER A 114 -17.12 -1.02 -1.33
C SER A 114 -15.78 -0.32 -1.19
N ASP A 115 -15.77 0.78 -0.44
CA ASP A 115 -14.55 1.46 -0.06
C ASP A 115 -13.62 0.63 0.80
N PHE A 116 -12.34 0.83 0.53
CA PHE A 116 -11.28 0.51 1.45
C PHE A 116 -10.16 1.54 1.25
N SER A 117 -9.53 1.95 2.35
CA SER A 117 -8.29 2.72 2.33
C SER A 117 -7.15 1.76 2.62
N TYR A 118 -6.05 1.89 1.87
CA TYR A 118 -4.89 1.04 2.05
C TYR A 118 -3.61 1.82 1.82
N VAL A 119 -2.55 1.30 2.45
CA VAL A 119 -1.20 1.83 2.34
C VAL A 119 -0.29 0.63 2.06
N ALA A 120 0.41 0.66 0.93
CA ALA A 120 1.28 -0.43 0.51
C ALA A 120 2.66 0.09 0.08
N TYR A 121 3.70 -0.62 0.52
CA TYR A 121 5.07 -0.43 0.06
C TYR A 121 5.34 -1.44 -1.05
N THR A 122 5.34 -0.95 -2.29
CA THR A 122 5.50 -1.80 -3.48
C THR A 122 6.10 -0.99 -4.62
N GLU A 123 6.97 -1.64 -5.39
CA GLU A 123 7.52 -1.10 -6.63
C GLU A 123 6.65 -1.39 -7.86
N LYS A 124 5.78 -2.42 -7.81
CA LYS A 124 4.92 -2.81 -8.94
C LYS A 124 3.50 -2.94 -8.47
N TYR A 125 2.64 -2.11 -9.03
CA TYR A 125 1.23 -2.10 -8.66
C TYR A 125 0.35 -1.60 -9.79
N CYS A 126 -0.91 -2.01 -9.73
CA CYS A 126 -1.95 -1.48 -10.59
C CYS A 126 -3.33 -1.58 -9.94
N GLN A 127 -4.14 -0.56 -10.11
CA GLN A 127 -5.55 -0.54 -9.76
C GLN A 127 -6.38 -0.45 -11.05
N ALA A 128 -7.35 -1.33 -11.21
CA ALA A 128 -8.34 -1.22 -12.26
C ALA A 128 -9.73 -1.55 -11.72
N SER A 129 -10.74 -0.91 -12.30
CA SER A 129 -12.14 -1.06 -11.92
C SER A 129 -12.95 -1.57 -13.12
N SER A 130 -13.84 -2.52 -12.87
CA SER A 130 -14.80 -2.99 -13.86
C SER A 130 -16.19 -3.07 -13.24
N GLY A 131 -17.09 -2.23 -13.73
CA GLY A 131 -18.42 -2.05 -13.16
C GLY A 131 -18.34 -1.56 -11.70
N GLU A 132 -18.84 -2.39 -10.78
CA GLU A 132 -18.90 -2.09 -9.34
C GLU A 132 -17.72 -2.66 -8.55
N VAL A 133 -16.84 -3.45 -9.18
CA VAL A 133 -15.69 -4.08 -8.50
C VAL A 133 -14.42 -3.32 -8.88
N THR A 134 -13.66 -2.94 -7.85
CA THR A 134 -12.33 -2.38 -8.01
C THR A 134 -11.31 -3.34 -7.44
N CYS A 135 -10.26 -3.64 -8.22
CA CYS A 135 -9.18 -4.52 -7.83
C CYS A 135 -7.85 -3.78 -7.87
N TYR A 136 -7.04 -4.00 -6.84
CA TYR A 136 -5.69 -3.52 -6.69
C TYR A 136 -4.74 -4.72 -6.59
N ALA A 137 -3.77 -4.80 -7.49
CA ALA A 137 -2.74 -5.84 -7.49
C ALA A 137 -1.37 -5.23 -7.26
N PHE A 138 -0.55 -5.86 -6.43
CA PHE A 138 0.80 -5.39 -6.14
C PHE A 138 1.76 -6.52 -5.77
N GLN A 139 3.04 -6.32 -6.05
CA GLN A 139 4.10 -7.22 -5.64
C GLN A 139 4.70 -6.76 -4.29
N PRO A 140 4.60 -7.54 -3.20
CA PRO A 140 5.30 -7.22 -1.96
C PRO A 140 6.82 -7.30 -2.18
N GLN A 141 7.53 -6.33 -1.60
CA GLN A 141 9.00 -6.31 -1.51
C GLN A 141 9.51 -7.37 -0.54
#